data_AF-A0A959CZH3-F1
#
_entry.id   AF-A0A959CZH3-F1
#
_cell.length_a   1.000
_cell.length_b   1.000
_cell.length_c   1.000
_cell.angle_alpha   90.00
_cell.angle_beta   90.00
_cell.angle_gamma   90.00
#
_symmetry.space_group_name_H-M   'P 1'
#
loop_
_entity.id
_entity.type
_entity.pdbx_description
1 polymer ?
#
loop_
_entity_poly.entity_id
_entity_poly.type
_entity_poly.pdbx_seq_one_letter_code
_entity_poly.pdbx_strand_id
1 'polypeptide(L)'
;INQLYSPTLMEHRLYLSEQQIYRNDFNKTLSTTLSGTYTLPAFRLEISGRYHLLNNYIYFDTLGLPQQTGIPISIAQLIIKKDFRVGNFHLDNIIALQQATEDFIRLPSIYSKHSLYYAGKWFKVLDVRTGVDLRFNNSFYAPYYNPVTGQFQLQDSQEVEYYPAADAFFSMRVTKFRAFIKWENATAALITNRLFYQTAYYAHPSSVFRLGLKWRFLN
;
A
#
# COMPACT_ATOMS: atom_id res chain seq x y z
N ILE A 1 -9.06 17.75 9.06
CA ILE A 1 -7.86 17.72 9.94
C ILE A 1 -6.80 18.58 9.28
N ASN A 2 -6.14 19.46 10.02
CA ASN A 2 -5.04 20.30 9.52
C ASN A 2 -3.78 20.01 10.34
N GLN A 3 -2.66 19.77 9.66
CA GLN A 3 -1.40 19.36 10.26
C GLN A 3 -0.24 20.09 9.60
N LEU A 4 0.70 20.55 10.41
CA LEU A 4 1.90 21.27 9.96
C LEU A 4 3.12 20.41 10.25
N TYR A 5 3.87 20.08 9.20
CA TYR A 5 5.04 19.21 9.26
C TYR A 5 6.31 20.04 9.08
N SER A 6 7.26 19.90 10.00
CA SER A 6 8.60 20.45 9.84
C SER A 6 9.39 19.59 8.86
N PRO A 7 10.26 20.18 8.02
CA PRO A 7 11.14 19.43 7.14
C PRO A 7 11.99 18.43 7.93
N THR A 8 12.17 17.24 7.36
CA THR A 8 13.03 16.22 7.96
C THR A 8 14.50 16.60 7.82
N LEU A 9 15.38 15.94 8.59
CA LEU A 9 16.83 16.18 8.48
C LEU A 9 17.33 15.94 7.04
N MET A 10 16.83 14.89 6.39
CA MET A 10 17.22 14.53 5.03
C MET A 10 16.72 15.52 3.99
N GLU A 11 15.61 16.22 4.23
CA GLU A 11 15.15 17.30 3.35
C GLU A 11 15.97 18.58 3.57
N HIS A 12 16.40 18.83 4.82
CA HIS A 12 17.15 20.02 5.19
C HIS A 12 18.62 19.95 4.75
N ARG A 13 19.32 18.83 4.96
CA ARG A 13 20.76 18.74 4.61
C ARG A 13 21.23 17.30 4.43
N LEU A 14 22.23 17.13 3.55
CA LEU A 14 22.97 15.88 3.38
C LEU A 14 24.47 16.17 3.30
N TYR A 15 25.24 15.42 4.10
CA TYR A 15 26.70 15.37 4.02
C TYR A 15 27.13 13.95 3.69
N LEU A 16 28.01 13.79 2.71
CA LEU A 16 28.62 12.52 2.35
C LEU A 16 30.14 12.67 2.46
N SER A 17 30.78 11.91 3.35
CA SER A 17 32.21 12.01 3.62
C SER A 17 32.66 13.46 3.86
N GLU A 18 31.93 14.17 4.73
CA GLU A 18 32.14 15.59 5.08
C GLU A 18 31.86 16.61 3.96
N GLN A 19 31.60 16.16 2.72
CA GLN A 19 31.18 17.02 1.63
C GLN A 19 29.68 17.34 1.75
N GLN A 20 29.34 18.63 1.75
CA GLN A 20 27.95 19.08 1.71
C GLN A 20 27.39 18.86 0.30
N ILE A 21 26.37 18.01 0.18
CA ILE A 21 25.67 17.79 -1.09
C ILE A 21 24.61 18.87 -1.28
N TYR A 22 23.79 19.10 -0.25
CA TYR A 22 22.81 20.17 -0.23
C TYR A 22 22.53 20.63 1.20
N ARG A 23 22.05 21.87 1.30
CA ARG A 23 21.50 22.46 2.52
C ARG A 23 20.39 23.42 2.12
N ASN A 24 19.16 23.14 2.55
CA ASN A 24 17.96 23.86 2.17
C ASN A 24 17.29 24.46 3.39
N ASP A 25 16.70 25.64 3.26
CA ASP A 25 15.89 26.25 4.31
C ASP A 25 14.42 26.25 3.90
N PHE A 26 13.82 25.05 3.90
CA PHE A 26 12.44 24.86 3.46
C PHE A 26 11.43 25.31 4.52
N ASN A 27 10.31 25.84 4.03
CA ASN A 27 9.16 26.13 4.88
C ASN A 27 8.49 24.82 5.35
N LYS A 28 7.70 24.92 6.41
CA LYS A 28 6.89 23.80 6.89
C LYS A 28 5.81 23.42 5.86
N THR A 29 5.62 22.12 5.66
CA THR A 29 4.55 21.59 4.80
C THR A 29 3.22 21.61 5.57
N LEU A 30 2.20 22.25 5.00
CA LEU A 30 0.85 22.27 5.58
C LEU A 30 -0.03 21.25 4.86
N SER A 31 -0.52 20.25 5.60
CA SER A 31 -1.45 19.24 5.10
C SER A 31 -2.84 19.44 5.67
N THR A 32 -3.80 19.75 4.80
CA THR A 32 -5.22 19.80 5.13
C THR A 32 -5.93 18.61 4.52
N THR A 33 -6.58 17.80 5.34
CA THR A 33 -7.35 16.63 4.91
C THR A 33 -8.82 16.80 5.25
N LEU A 34 -9.68 16.69 4.24
CA LEU A 34 -11.12 16.54 4.36
C LEU A 34 -11.48 15.09 4.02
N SER A 35 -12.25 14.43 4.87
CA SER A 35 -12.67 13.05 4.63
C SER A 35 -14.08 12.81 5.14
N GLY A 36 -14.85 12.02 4.41
CA GLY A 36 -16.17 11.55 4.81
C GLY A 36 -16.34 10.09 4.46
N THR A 37 -16.98 9.34 5.34
CA THR A 37 -17.27 7.92 5.14
C THR A 37 -18.75 7.67 5.35
N TYR A 38 -19.40 7.10 4.35
CA TYR A 38 -20.77 6.64 4.40
C TYR A 38 -20.81 5.12 4.46
N THR A 39 -21.45 4.58 5.49
CA THR A 39 -21.54 3.13 5.71
C THR A 39 -23.00 2.69 5.63
N LEU A 40 -23.25 1.64 4.86
CA LEU A 40 -24.53 0.97 4.72
C LEU A 40 -24.41 -0.46 5.28
N PRO A 41 -24.67 -0.68 6.58
CA PRO A 41 -24.47 -1.98 7.22
C PRO A 41 -25.32 -3.09 6.60
N ALA A 42 -26.57 -2.78 6.21
CA ALA A 42 -27.50 -3.74 5.58
C ALA A 42 -26.91 -4.36 4.30
N PHE A 43 -26.15 -3.57 3.53
CA PHE A 43 -25.50 -4.02 2.32
C PHE A 43 -24.02 -4.36 2.51
N ARG A 44 -23.46 -4.18 3.72
CA ARG A 44 -22.01 -4.30 3.98
C ARG A 44 -21.18 -3.52 2.96
N LEU A 45 -21.58 -2.27 2.73
CA LEU A 45 -20.98 -1.35 1.78
C LEU A 45 -20.49 -0.12 2.52
N GLU A 46 -19.26 0.28 2.25
CA GLU A 46 -18.64 1.50 2.77
C GLU A 46 -18.12 2.33 1.58
N ILE A 47 -18.48 3.60 1.54
CA ILE A 47 -17.99 4.56 0.53
C ILE A 47 -17.30 5.68 1.28
N SER A 48 -16.02 5.88 1.01
CA SER A 48 -15.21 6.93 1.63
C SER A 48 -14.66 7.89 0.59
N GLY A 49 -14.95 9.18 0.74
CA GLY A 49 -14.30 10.25 -0.01
C GLY A 49 -13.21 10.89 0.84
N ARG A 50 -12.04 11.14 0.25
CA ARG A 50 -10.95 11.90 0.87
C ARG A 50 -10.42 12.92 -0.09
N TYR A 51 -10.06 14.08 0.45
CA TYR A 51 -9.41 15.16 -0.27
C TYR A 51 -8.28 15.69 0.59
N HIS A 52 -7.06 15.66 0.04
CA HIS A 52 -5.87 16.18 0.68
C HIS A 52 -5.41 17.42 -0.09
N LEU A 53 -5.13 18.50 0.63
CA LEU A 53 -4.52 19.72 0.12
C LEU A 53 -3.18 19.90 0.82
N LEU A 54 -2.10 19.86 0.06
CA LEU A 54 -0.72 19.98 0.56
C LEU A 54 -0.14 21.31 0.06
N ASN A 55 0.32 22.15 0.97
CA ASN A 55 1.07 23.37 0.64
C ASN A 55 2.53 23.19 1.05
N ASN A 56 3.45 23.76 0.27
CA ASN A 56 4.90 23.68 0.51
C ASN A 56 5.36 22.22 0.65
N TYR A 57 4.86 21.33 -0.21
CA TYR A 57 5.21 19.92 -0.15
C TYR A 57 6.65 19.72 -0.57
N ILE A 58 7.40 18.90 0.17
CA ILE A 58 8.79 18.59 -0.13
C ILE A 58 8.84 17.18 -0.72
N TYR A 59 9.52 17.05 -1.85
CA TYR A 59 9.72 15.78 -2.56
C TYR A 59 11.16 15.71 -3.08
N PHE A 60 11.65 14.51 -3.38
CA PHE A 60 12.96 14.33 -4.00
C PHE A 60 12.79 14.17 -5.51
N ASP A 61 13.45 15.02 -6.28
CA ASP A 61 13.39 15.00 -7.75
C ASP A 61 14.10 13.77 -8.35
N THR A 62 14.20 13.72 -9.68
CA THR A 62 14.83 12.58 -10.39
C THR A 62 16.33 12.44 -10.11
N LEU A 63 16.99 13.51 -9.65
CA LEU A 63 18.39 13.51 -9.24
C LEU A 63 18.54 13.15 -7.75
N GLY A 64 17.43 12.95 -7.03
CA GLY A 64 17.45 12.68 -5.59
C GLY A 64 17.74 13.92 -4.76
N LEU A 65 17.52 15.12 -5.30
CA LEU A 65 17.64 16.38 -4.57
C LEU A 65 16.25 16.80 -4.05
N PRO A 66 16.14 17.23 -2.79
CA PRO A 66 14.87 17.68 -2.25
C PRO A 66 14.47 19.02 -2.88
N GLN A 67 13.22 19.12 -3.29
CA GLN A 67 12.57 20.29 -3.87
C GLN A 67 11.30 20.60 -3.07
N GLN A 68 10.96 21.88 -2.95
CA GLN A 68 9.72 22.32 -2.30
C GLN A 68 8.78 22.95 -3.33
N THR A 69 7.50 22.56 -3.29
CA THR A 69 6.50 23.11 -4.21
C THR A 69 6.13 24.54 -3.83
N GLY A 70 6.05 25.41 -4.83
CA GLY A 70 5.49 26.76 -4.69
C GLY A 70 3.97 26.82 -4.88
N ILE A 71 3.37 25.72 -5.33
CA ILE A 71 1.92 25.60 -5.59
C ILE A 71 1.27 24.56 -4.66
N PRO A 72 -0.01 24.75 -4.30
CA PRO A 72 -0.78 23.75 -3.57
C PRO A 72 -1.05 22.51 -4.42
N ILE A 73 -0.91 21.32 -3.83
CA ILE A 73 -1.22 20.05 -4.48
C ILE A 73 -2.51 19.51 -3.91
N SER A 74 -3.41 19.09 -4.79
CA SER A 74 -4.65 18.44 -4.41
C SER A 74 -4.60 16.96 -4.74
N ILE A 75 -5.04 16.10 -3.81
CA ILE A 75 -5.20 14.67 -4.01
C ILE A 75 -6.63 14.30 -3.65
N ALA A 76 -7.41 13.87 -4.65
CA ALA A 76 -8.76 13.34 -4.45
C ALA A 76 -8.71 11.82 -4.43
N GLN A 77 -9.44 11.20 -3.50
CA GLN A 77 -9.57 9.75 -3.39
C GLN A 77 -11.03 9.36 -3.15
N LEU A 78 -11.48 8.33 -3.87
CA LEU A 78 -12.74 7.64 -3.63
C LEU A 78 -12.44 6.17 -3.36
N ILE A 79 -12.82 5.70 -2.17
CA ILE A 79 -12.58 4.33 -1.73
C ILE A 79 -13.92 3.66 -1.50
N ILE A 80 -14.17 2.56 -2.20
CA ILE A 80 -15.37 1.75 -2.08
C ILE A 80 -14.97 0.40 -1.51
N LYS A 81 -15.58 0.01 -0.40
CA LYS A 81 -15.43 -1.33 0.19
C LYS A 81 -16.75 -2.07 0.16
N LYS A 82 -16.73 -3.33 -0.24
CA LYS A 82 -17.92 -4.16 -0.35
C LYS A 82 -17.63 -5.59 0.08
N ASP A 83 -18.39 -6.05 1.06
CA ASP A 83 -18.30 -7.42 1.56
C ASP A 83 -19.53 -8.24 1.14
N PHE A 84 -19.32 -9.19 0.23
CA PHE A 84 -20.32 -10.19 -0.09
C PHE A 84 -20.13 -11.40 0.83
N ARG A 85 -21.21 -11.89 1.43
CA ARG A 85 -21.20 -13.12 2.24
C ARG A 85 -22.37 -13.99 1.87
N VAL A 86 -22.07 -15.25 1.58
CA VAL A 86 -23.03 -16.32 1.28
C VAL A 86 -22.63 -17.53 2.10
N GLY A 87 -23.37 -17.80 3.18
CA GLY A 87 -23.00 -18.83 4.16
C GLY A 87 -21.61 -18.59 4.73
N ASN A 88 -20.73 -19.58 4.57
CA ASN A 88 -19.34 -19.53 5.03
C ASN A 88 -18.36 -18.94 3.99
N PHE A 89 -18.85 -18.52 2.82
CA PHE A 89 -18.03 -17.90 1.79
C PHE A 89 -18.13 -16.38 1.87
N HIS A 90 -16.97 -15.74 1.78
CA HIS A 90 -16.78 -14.32 1.88
C HIS A 90 -16.00 -13.82 0.67
N LEU A 91 -16.43 -12.69 0.12
CA LEU A 91 -15.72 -11.96 -0.92
C LEU A 91 -15.66 -10.50 -0.49
N ASP A 92 -14.51 -10.11 0.05
CA ASP A 92 -14.26 -8.76 0.54
C ASP A 92 -13.52 -7.98 -0.56
N ASN A 93 -14.04 -6.82 -0.94
CA ASN A 93 -13.51 -6.03 -2.06
C ASN A 93 -13.21 -4.63 -1.61
N ILE A 94 -12.10 -4.09 -2.06
CA ILE A 94 -11.69 -2.70 -1.87
C ILE A 94 -11.26 -2.18 -3.23
N ILE A 95 -11.84 -1.07 -3.67
CA ILE A 95 -11.43 -0.35 -4.87
C ILE A 95 -11.16 1.08 -4.44
N ALA A 96 -9.98 1.60 -4.77
CA ALA A 96 -9.57 2.96 -4.53
C ALA A 96 -9.28 3.63 -5.88
N LEU A 97 -10.01 4.71 -6.15
CA LEU A 97 -9.72 5.63 -7.24
C LEU A 97 -9.04 6.85 -6.64
N GLN A 98 -7.95 7.29 -7.25
CA GLN A 98 -7.22 8.44 -6.74
C GLN A 98 -6.60 9.26 -7.87
N GLN A 99 -6.52 10.56 -7.68
CA GLN A 99 -5.92 11.47 -8.63
C GLN A 99 -5.26 12.63 -7.89
N ALA A 100 -4.02 12.91 -8.27
CA ALA A 100 -3.30 14.11 -7.84
C ALA A 100 -3.34 15.15 -8.97
N THR A 101 -3.26 16.43 -8.61
CA THR A 101 -3.14 17.52 -9.60
C THR A 101 -1.75 17.58 -10.25
N GLU A 102 -0.74 17.00 -9.59
CA GLU A 102 0.66 17.14 -9.97
C GLU A 102 1.34 15.78 -10.09
N ASP A 103 2.19 15.63 -11.11
CA ASP A 103 2.79 14.34 -11.49
C ASP A 103 3.95 13.90 -10.59
N PHE A 104 4.46 14.78 -9.73
CA PHE A 104 5.45 14.40 -8.71
C PHE A 104 4.82 13.63 -7.53
N ILE A 105 3.49 13.53 -7.45
CA ILE A 105 2.82 12.57 -6.57
C ILE A 105 2.56 11.28 -7.34
N ARG A 106 3.50 10.34 -7.23
CA ARG A 106 3.47 9.05 -7.91
C ARG A 106 2.53 8.07 -7.22
N LEU A 107 1.29 8.04 -7.67
CA LEU A 107 0.25 7.16 -7.15
C LEU A 107 -0.47 6.48 -8.32
N PRO A 108 -0.81 5.17 -8.22
CA PRO A 108 -1.65 4.55 -9.24
C PRO A 108 -3.04 5.17 -9.19
N SER A 109 -3.65 5.47 -10.34
CA SER A 109 -5.00 6.07 -10.33
C SER A 109 -6.09 5.09 -9.90
N ILE A 110 -5.83 3.79 -10.02
CA ILE A 110 -6.71 2.72 -9.54
C ILE A 110 -5.87 1.71 -8.75
N TYR A 111 -6.29 1.43 -7.53
CA TYR A 111 -5.81 0.31 -6.73
C TYR A 111 -7.00 -0.54 -6.31
N SER A 112 -6.86 -1.86 -6.35
CA SER A 112 -7.89 -2.75 -5.85
C SER A 112 -7.32 -3.96 -5.11
N LYS A 113 -8.11 -4.45 -4.17
CA LYS A 113 -7.85 -5.66 -3.41
C LYS A 113 -9.13 -6.46 -3.29
N HIS A 114 -9.05 -7.74 -3.60
CA HIS A 114 -10.16 -8.69 -3.52
C HIS A 114 -9.72 -9.89 -2.69
N SER A 115 -10.54 -10.33 -1.75
CA SER A 115 -10.23 -11.45 -0.86
C SER A 115 -11.39 -12.42 -0.88
N LEU A 116 -11.23 -13.54 -1.59
CA LEU A 116 -12.20 -14.62 -1.66
C LEU A 116 -11.78 -15.72 -0.69
N TYR A 117 -12.59 -16.02 0.31
CA TYR A 117 -12.25 -17.03 1.30
C TYR A 117 -13.46 -17.75 1.88
N TYR A 118 -13.23 -18.99 2.29
CA TYR A 118 -14.08 -19.70 3.23
C TYR A 118 -13.67 -19.33 4.65
N ALA A 119 -14.65 -19.07 5.51
CA ALA A 119 -14.49 -18.94 6.95
C ALA A 119 -15.55 -19.78 7.65
N GLY A 120 -15.12 -20.77 8.43
CA GLY A 120 -16.05 -21.67 9.09
C GLY A 120 -15.39 -22.49 10.17
N LYS A 121 -16.21 -23.28 10.86
CA LYS A 121 -15.79 -24.10 12.00
C LYS A 121 -15.81 -25.57 11.64
N TRP A 122 -14.64 -26.19 11.56
CA TRP A 122 -14.45 -27.61 11.30
C TRP A 122 -14.44 -28.39 12.61
N PHE A 123 -15.02 -29.60 12.61
CA PHE A 123 -15.13 -30.47 13.80
C PHE A 123 -15.70 -29.77 15.05
N LYS A 124 -16.48 -28.69 14.88
CA LYS A 124 -17.06 -27.84 15.93
C LYS A 124 -16.06 -27.07 16.82
N VAL A 125 -14.76 -27.29 16.68
CA VAL A 125 -13.72 -26.71 17.56
C VAL A 125 -12.59 -26.00 16.81
N LEU A 126 -12.41 -26.26 15.52
CA LEU A 126 -11.34 -25.72 14.70
C LEU A 126 -11.89 -24.60 13.83
N ASP A 127 -11.55 -23.34 14.14
CA ASP A 127 -11.88 -22.23 13.25
C ASP A 127 -10.90 -22.25 12.08
N VAL A 128 -11.41 -22.34 10.86
CA VAL A 128 -10.61 -22.41 9.62
C VAL A 128 -10.96 -21.23 8.74
N ARG A 129 -9.93 -20.59 8.18
CA ARG A 129 -10.06 -19.64 7.07
C ARG A 129 -9.08 -20.00 5.98
N THR A 130 -9.57 -20.15 4.77
CA THR A 130 -8.76 -20.51 3.61
C THR A 130 -9.28 -19.79 2.38
N GLY A 131 -8.38 -19.30 1.54
CA GLY A 131 -8.79 -18.48 0.40
C GLY A 131 -7.62 -17.91 -0.39
N VAL A 132 -7.95 -16.95 -1.23
CA VAL A 132 -7.02 -16.23 -2.10
C VAL A 132 -7.25 -14.73 -1.96
N ASP A 133 -6.16 -14.00 -1.73
CA ASP A 133 -6.09 -12.55 -1.84
C ASP A 133 -5.57 -12.18 -3.22
N LEU A 134 -6.23 -11.27 -3.91
CA LEU A 134 -5.79 -10.68 -5.16
C LEU A 134 -5.59 -9.17 -4.96
N ARG A 135 -4.47 -8.64 -5.43
CA ARG A 135 -4.17 -7.20 -5.43
C ARG A 135 -3.63 -6.78 -6.78
N PHE A 136 -4.08 -5.63 -7.26
CA PHE A 136 -3.50 -5.01 -8.44
C PHE A 136 -3.74 -3.51 -8.42
N ASN A 137 -2.92 -2.82 -9.20
CA ASN A 137 -3.08 -1.42 -9.54
C ASN A 137 -2.90 -1.26 -11.05
N ASN A 138 -3.39 -0.16 -11.59
CA ASN A 138 -3.04 0.20 -12.96
C ASN A 138 -1.58 0.64 -13.04
N SER A 139 -1.09 0.72 -14.28
CA SER A 139 0.29 1.12 -14.53
C SER A 139 0.56 2.55 -14.07
N PHE A 140 1.72 2.76 -13.46
CA PHE A 140 2.18 4.09 -13.01
C PHE A 140 3.70 4.11 -12.79
N TYR A 141 4.29 5.29 -12.79
CA TYR A 141 5.70 5.48 -12.44
C TYR A 141 5.89 5.44 -10.93
N ALA A 142 6.18 4.27 -10.36
CA ALA A 142 6.46 4.17 -8.93
C ALA A 142 7.77 4.92 -8.57
N PRO A 143 7.88 5.56 -7.40
CA PRO A 143 9.13 6.16 -6.95
C PRO A 143 10.26 5.13 -6.89
N TYR A 144 11.50 5.60 -7.06
CA TYR A 144 12.70 4.81 -6.77
C TYR A 144 13.08 5.02 -5.30
N TYR A 145 13.42 3.94 -4.59
CA TYR A 145 13.96 4.04 -3.25
C TYR A 145 15.47 4.22 -3.31
N ASN A 146 15.98 5.37 -2.90
CA ASN A 146 17.41 5.62 -2.85
C ASN A 146 17.98 5.05 -1.54
N PRO A 147 18.81 3.98 -1.59
CA PRO A 147 19.33 3.34 -0.38
C PRO A 147 20.39 4.17 0.33
N VAL A 148 21.01 5.15 -0.35
CA VAL A 148 22.04 6.02 0.24
C VAL A 148 21.40 7.04 1.17
N THR A 149 20.29 7.65 0.75
CA THR A 149 19.56 8.65 1.56
C THR A 149 18.42 8.03 2.36
N GLY A 150 18.00 6.81 2.03
CA GLY A 150 16.84 6.13 2.59
C GLY A 150 15.51 6.79 2.20
N GLN A 151 15.49 7.59 1.13
CA GLN A 151 14.32 8.36 0.70
C GLN A 151 13.78 7.84 -0.63
N PHE A 152 12.47 8.02 -0.84
CA PHE A 152 11.88 7.83 -2.16
C PHE A 152 12.09 9.08 -3.01
N GLN A 153 12.50 8.89 -4.26
CA GLN A 153 12.70 9.94 -5.24
C GLN A 153 11.95 9.65 -6.53
N LEU A 154 11.71 10.69 -7.32
CA LEU A 154 11.07 10.54 -8.63
C LEU A 154 11.96 9.75 -9.59
N GLN A 155 11.33 9.09 -10.54
CA GLN A 155 11.97 8.47 -11.69
C GLN A 155 10.92 8.35 -12.82
N ASP A 156 11.38 8.39 -14.06
CA ASP A 156 10.53 8.38 -15.27
C ASP A 156 10.91 7.26 -16.25
N SER A 157 11.78 6.33 -15.84
CA SER A 157 12.41 5.35 -16.72
C SER A 157 11.81 3.96 -16.62
N GLN A 158 11.16 3.61 -15.51
CA GLN A 158 10.43 2.36 -15.34
C GLN A 158 8.97 2.63 -14.97
N GLU A 159 8.05 2.28 -15.87
CA GLU A 159 6.65 2.17 -15.52
C GLU A 159 6.40 0.82 -14.82
N VAL A 160 5.76 0.85 -13.66
CA VAL A 160 5.27 -0.38 -13.01
C VAL A 160 4.03 -0.81 -13.75
N GLU A 161 4.12 -1.87 -14.55
CA GLU A 161 3.00 -2.43 -15.29
C GLU A 161 1.94 -3.05 -14.37
N TYR A 162 0.73 -3.19 -14.90
CA TYR A 162 -0.32 -4.00 -14.29
C TYR A 162 0.18 -5.41 -13.96
N TYR A 163 0.08 -5.80 -12.69
CA TYR A 163 0.42 -7.12 -12.19
C TYR A 163 -0.63 -7.61 -11.19
N PRO A 164 -1.35 -8.71 -11.47
CA PRO A 164 -2.32 -9.29 -10.55
C PRO A 164 -1.64 -10.15 -9.49
N ALA A 165 -1.18 -9.56 -8.39
CA ALA A 165 -0.52 -10.29 -7.31
C ALA A 165 -1.54 -11.10 -6.50
N ALA A 166 -1.47 -12.43 -6.61
CA ALA A 166 -2.33 -13.37 -5.90
C ALA A 166 -1.57 -14.09 -4.78
N ASP A 167 -2.15 -14.13 -3.58
CA ASP A 167 -1.66 -14.93 -2.47
C ASP A 167 -2.70 -15.97 -2.07
N ALA A 168 -2.33 -17.24 -1.98
CA ALA A 168 -3.18 -18.27 -1.38
C ALA A 168 -2.86 -18.41 0.12
N PHE A 169 -3.87 -18.61 0.96
CA PHE A 169 -3.65 -18.78 2.39
C PHE A 169 -4.56 -19.84 3.00
N PHE A 170 -4.05 -20.46 4.05
CA PHE A 170 -4.82 -21.29 4.97
C PHE A 170 -4.41 -20.92 6.40
N SER A 171 -5.40 -20.73 7.26
CA SER A 171 -5.20 -20.46 8.67
C SER A 171 -6.19 -21.24 9.50
N MET A 172 -5.73 -21.71 10.64
CA MET A 172 -6.56 -22.43 11.58
C MET A 172 -6.29 -21.99 13.01
N ARG A 173 -7.33 -22.05 13.84
CA ARG A 173 -7.27 -21.80 15.28
C ARG A 173 -8.06 -22.86 16.02
N VAL A 174 -7.40 -23.53 16.96
CA VAL A 174 -8.04 -24.42 17.93
C VAL A 174 -7.61 -24.00 19.32
N THR A 175 -8.56 -23.64 20.17
CA THR A 175 -8.33 -23.18 21.56
C THR A 175 -7.17 -22.17 21.69
N LYS A 176 -5.99 -22.63 22.11
CA LYS A 176 -4.78 -21.81 22.34
C LYS A 176 -3.76 -21.86 21.21
N PHE A 177 -3.96 -22.74 20.22
CA PHE A 177 -3.07 -22.95 19.10
C PHE A 177 -3.61 -22.25 17.84
N ARG A 178 -2.70 -21.59 17.12
CA ARG A 178 -2.96 -20.98 15.82
C ARG A 178 -1.84 -21.38 14.87
N ALA A 179 -2.22 -21.76 13.66
CA ALA A 179 -1.28 -22.00 12.58
C ALA A 179 -1.76 -21.28 11.33
N PHE A 180 -0.82 -20.83 10.51
CA PHE A 180 -1.11 -20.39 9.16
C PHE A 180 -0.01 -20.84 8.21
N ILE A 181 -0.42 -21.04 6.96
CA ILE A 181 0.44 -21.15 5.81
C ILE A 181 -0.05 -20.15 4.76
N LYS A 182 0.88 -19.51 4.08
CA LYS A 182 0.60 -18.55 3.01
C LYS A 182 1.55 -18.78 1.86
N TRP A 183 1.01 -18.88 0.66
CA TRP A 183 1.76 -18.88 -0.58
C TRP A 183 1.66 -17.48 -1.18
N GLU A 184 2.72 -16.70 -1.03
CA GLU A 184 2.77 -15.33 -1.52
C GLU A 184 3.16 -15.28 -2.99
N ASN A 185 2.52 -14.36 -3.70
CA ASN A 185 2.74 -14.11 -5.12
C ASN A 185 2.70 -15.41 -5.96
N ALA A 186 1.65 -16.21 -5.77
CA ALA A 186 1.39 -17.42 -6.54
C ALA A 186 1.27 -17.13 -8.05
N THR A 187 0.90 -15.90 -8.43
CA THR A 187 0.87 -15.42 -9.82
C THR A 187 2.21 -15.62 -10.53
N ALA A 188 3.33 -15.32 -9.88
CA ALA A 188 4.65 -15.49 -10.48
C ALA A 188 4.99 -16.97 -10.76
N ALA A 189 4.43 -17.88 -9.98
CA ALA A 189 4.66 -19.32 -10.13
C ALA A 189 3.69 -19.97 -11.12
N LEU A 190 2.46 -19.44 -11.24
CA LEU A 190 1.35 -20.09 -11.95
C LEU A 190 0.98 -19.42 -13.27
N ILE A 191 1.19 -18.11 -13.41
CA ILE A 191 0.57 -17.30 -14.48
C ILE A 191 1.63 -16.61 -15.33
N THR A 192 2.71 -16.08 -14.75
CA THR A 192 3.69 -15.29 -15.50
C THR A 192 5.09 -15.33 -14.90
N ASN A 193 6.12 -15.30 -15.75
CA ASN A 193 7.52 -15.16 -15.34
C ASN A 193 7.96 -13.69 -15.14
N ARG A 194 7.02 -12.74 -15.20
CA ARG A 194 7.31 -11.32 -14.96
C ARG A 194 7.61 -11.07 -13.48
N LEU A 195 8.55 -10.17 -13.23
CA LEU A 195 8.84 -9.67 -11.88
C LEU A 195 7.74 -8.71 -11.44
N PHE A 196 7.29 -8.86 -10.20
CA PHE A 196 6.31 -7.96 -9.59
C PHE A 196 7.03 -6.75 -8.99
N TYR A 197 6.63 -5.54 -9.36
CA TYR A 197 7.21 -4.30 -8.82
C TYR A 197 6.15 -3.50 -8.07
N GLN A 198 6.52 -2.95 -6.91
CA GLN A 198 5.75 -1.92 -6.19
C GLN A 198 6.54 -0.61 -6.04
N THR A 199 7.84 -0.68 -6.26
CA THR A 199 8.80 0.41 -6.24
C THR A 199 9.71 0.19 -7.45
N ALA A 200 10.11 1.28 -8.11
CA ALA A 200 10.98 1.17 -9.28
C ALA A 200 12.31 0.51 -8.90
N TYR A 201 12.78 -0.40 -9.76
CA TYR A 201 14.02 -1.16 -9.67
C TYR A 201 14.14 -2.16 -8.52
N TYR A 202 13.12 -2.25 -7.65
CA TYR A 202 13.07 -3.21 -6.55
C TYR A 202 11.93 -4.20 -6.77
N ALA A 203 12.29 -5.34 -7.34
CA ALA A 203 11.34 -6.43 -7.54
C ALA A 203 10.92 -7.03 -6.19
N HIS A 204 9.63 -7.24 -6.02
CA HIS A 204 9.08 -8.05 -4.95
C HIS A 204 9.53 -9.52 -5.14
N PRO A 205 9.77 -10.28 -4.06
CA PRO A 205 10.05 -11.70 -4.15
C PRO A 205 9.06 -12.43 -5.05
N SER A 206 9.59 -13.32 -5.91
CA SER A 206 8.82 -14.00 -6.96
C SER A 206 7.71 -14.87 -6.39
N SER A 207 8.02 -15.91 -5.62
CA SER A 207 7.00 -16.71 -4.93
C SER A 207 7.59 -17.34 -3.68
N VAL A 208 6.89 -17.23 -2.56
CA VAL A 208 7.42 -17.65 -1.25
C VAL A 208 6.33 -18.30 -0.40
N PHE A 209 6.67 -19.41 0.25
CA PHE A 209 5.84 -20.00 1.29
C PHE A 209 6.21 -19.43 2.65
N ARG A 210 5.22 -18.91 3.37
CA ARG A 210 5.35 -18.47 4.77
C ARG A 210 4.53 -19.37 5.67
N LEU A 211 5.12 -19.70 6.80
CA LEU A 211 4.56 -20.59 7.81
C LEU A 211 4.63 -19.84 9.13
N GLY A 212 3.61 -19.94 9.97
CA GLY A 212 3.69 -19.37 11.31
C GLY A 212 2.79 -20.10 12.30
N LEU A 213 3.35 -20.31 13.48
CA LEU A 213 2.72 -21.02 14.58
C LEU A 213 2.69 -20.11 15.81
N LYS A 214 1.59 -20.11 16.54
CA LYS A 214 1.45 -19.40 17.81
C LYS A 214 0.71 -20.27 18.79
N TRP A 215 1.35 -20.54 19.93
CA TRP A 215 0.77 -21.30 21.03
C TRP A 215 0.85 -20.50 22.32
N ARG A 216 -0.30 -20.28 22.96
CA ARG A 216 -0.36 -19.74 24.33
C ARG A 216 -0.34 -20.89 25.34
N PHE A 217 0.68 -20.94 26.19
CA PHE A 217 0.84 -21.99 27.20
C PHE A 217 0.15 -21.66 28.53
N LEU A 218 -0.05 -20.37 28.85
CA LEU A 218 -0.68 -19.94 30.09
C LEU A 218 -2.22 -19.87 29.97
N ASN A 219 -2.91 -20.08 31.09
CA ASN A 219 -4.37 -19.96 31.21
C ASN A 219 -4.82 -18.50 31.18
#